data_AF-A0A3D6ECX0-F1
#
_entry.id   AF-A0A3D6ECX0-F1
#
_cell.length_a   1.000
_cell.length_b   1.000
_cell.length_c   1.000
_cell.angle_alpha   90.00
_cell.angle_beta   90.00
_cell.angle_gamma   90.00
#
_symmetry.space_group_name_H-M   'P 1'
#
loop_
_entity.id
_entity.type
_entity.pdbx_description
1 polymer ?
#
loop_
_entity_poly.entity_id
_entity_poly.type
_entity_poly.pdbx_seq_one_letter_code
_entity_poly.pdbx_strand_id
1 'polypeptide(L)' 'YFPAYEILLDELRDYRFYATDLVHPRDVSVDIIWSRLKESLIPESEYRRLEANLKASAAARHIPHTEQ' A
#
# COMPACT_ATOMS: atom_id res chain seq x y z
N TYR A 1 9.10 14.09 -1.81
CA TYR A 1 9.32 13.39 -0.52
C TYR A 1 7.97 13.10 0.09
N PHE A 2 7.77 11.92 0.69
CA PHE A 2 6.52 11.56 1.36
C PHE A 2 6.85 11.03 2.77
N PRO A 3 6.28 11.61 3.84
CA PRO A 3 6.70 11.36 5.22
C PRO A 3 6.07 10.09 5.82
N ALA A 4 6.32 8.93 5.20
CA ALA A 4 5.70 7.66 5.62
C ALA A 4 6.11 7.25 7.04
N TYR A 5 7.36 7.50 7.42
CA TYR A 5 7.91 7.13 8.73
C TYR A 5 7.31 8.00 9.84
N GLU A 6 7.20 9.29 9.60
CA GLU A 6 6.60 10.25 10.52
C GLU A 6 5.11 9.98 10.69
N ILE A 7 4.38 9.66 9.61
CA ILE A 7 2.97 9.22 9.71
C ILE A 7 2.86 7.96 10.59
N LEU A 8 3.75 6.98 10.40
CA LEU A 8 3.73 5.77 11.19
C LEU A 8 4.01 6.03 12.68
N LEU A 9 4.99 6.88 12.99
CA LEU A 9 5.40 7.16 14.36
C LEU A 9 4.53 8.17 15.10
N ASP A 10 3.98 9.17 14.41
CA ASP A 10 3.28 10.28 15.04
C ASP A 10 1.77 10.06 15.04
N GLU A 11 1.21 9.51 13.94
CA GLU A 11 -0.24 9.32 13.80
C GLU A 11 -0.68 7.88 14.04
N LEU A 12 0.13 6.90 13.62
CA LEU A 12 -0.18 5.47 13.73
C LEU A 12 0.62 4.78 14.86
N ARG A 13 0.93 5.51 15.93
CA ARG A 13 1.79 5.05 17.03
C ARG A 13 1.24 3.89 17.85
N ASP A 14 -0.08 3.81 17.97
CA ASP A 14 -0.75 2.82 18.82
C ASP A 14 -0.42 1.38 18.37
N TYR A 15 -0.19 0.46 19.32
CA TYR A 15 0.10 -0.96 19.06
C TYR A 15 -0.87 -1.63 18.10
N ARG A 16 -2.12 -1.17 18.02
CA ARG A 16 -3.11 -1.70 17.04
C ARG A 16 -2.66 -1.59 15.58
N PHE A 17 -1.75 -0.67 15.29
CA PHE A 17 -1.19 -0.38 13.97
C PHE A 17 0.10 -1.16 13.68
N TYR A 18 0.60 -1.92 14.64
CA TYR A 18 1.74 -2.81 14.46
C TYR A 18 1.27 -4.26 14.34
N ALA A 19 2.07 -5.07 13.65
CA ALA A 19 1.91 -6.50 13.59
C ALA A 19 2.18 -7.13 14.97
N THR A 20 2.00 -8.45 15.09
CA THR A 20 2.20 -9.17 16.36
C THR A 20 3.61 -9.06 16.91
N ASP A 21 4.60 -8.76 16.07
CA ASP A 21 5.98 -8.52 16.47
C ASP A 21 6.26 -7.12 17.02
N LEU A 22 5.26 -6.21 16.98
CA LEU A 22 5.34 -4.82 17.45
C LEU A 22 6.41 -3.97 16.76
N VAL A 23 6.93 -4.42 15.62
CA VAL A 23 7.97 -3.71 14.84
C VAL A 23 7.46 -3.37 13.46
N HIS A 24 6.80 -4.31 12.80
CA HIS A 24 6.29 -4.09 11.45
C HIS A 24 4.92 -3.41 11.48
N PRO A 25 4.60 -2.54 10.51
CA PRO A 25 3.25 -2.03 10.36
C PRO A 25 2.31 -3.17 10.00
N ARG A 26 1.11 -3.15 10.60
CA ARG A 26 0.01 -4.05 10.22
C ARG A 26 -0.56 -3.65 8.86
N ASP A 27 -1.23 -4.57 8.17
CA ASP A 27 -1.88 -4.34 6.88
C ASP A 27 -2.71 -3.05 6.83
N VAL A 28 -3.53 -2.79 7.86
CA VAL A 28 -4.33 -1.57 7.96
C VAL A 28 -3.48 -0.29 7.92
N SER A 29 -2.30 -0.32 8.52
CA SER A 29 -1.37 0.81 8.55
C SER A 29 -0.73 1.01 7.19
N VAL A 30 -0.37 -0.09 6.52
CA VAL A 30 0.13 -0.07 5.14
C VAL A 30 -0.93 0.52 4.21
N ASP A 31 -2.19 0.13 4.35
CA ASP A 31 -3.30 0.65 3.54
C ASP A 31 -3.51 2.16 3.73
N ILE A 32 -3.46 2.63 4.97
CA ILE A 32 -3.57 4.07 5.28
C ILE A 32 -2.41 4.85 4.64
N ILE A 33 -1.19 4.38 4.82
CA ILE A 33 0.01 5.02 4.25
C ILE A 33 -0.06 4.99 2.72
N TRP A 34 -0.52 3.89 2.12
CA TRP A 34 -0.71 3.76 0.68
C TRP A 34 -1.77 4.73 0.14
N SER A 35 -2.88 4.94 0.84
CA SER A 35 -3.88 5.94 0.43
C SER A 35 -3.29 7.35 0.38
N ARG A 36 -2.62 7.75 1.46
CA ARG A 36 -1.98 9.08 1.55
C ARG A 36 -0.87 9.27 0.53
N LEU A 37 -0.11 8.21 0.23
CA LEU A 37 0.91 8.23 -0.81
C LEU A 37 0.28 8.50 -2.18
N LYS A 38 -0.81 7.80 -2.53
CA LYS A 38 -1.53 8.02 -3.79
C LYS A 38 -2.03 9.46 -3.88
N GLU A 39 -2.66 9.96 -2.82
CA GLU A 39 -3.18 11.34 -2.76
C GLU A 39 -2.07 12.39 -2.87
N SER A 40 -0.88 12.11 -2.32
CA SER A 40 0.25 13.05 -2.36
C SER A 40 1.00 13.06 -3.69
N LEU A 41 1.03 11.95 -4.42
CA LEU A 41 1.91 11.77 -5.58
C LEU A 41 1.18 11.62 -6.92
N ILE A 42 -0.11 11.29 -6.89
CA ILE A 42 -0.88 10.96 -8.09
C ILE A 42 -2.04 11.96 -8.20
N PRO A 43 -2.13 12.72 -9.30
CA PRO A 43 -3.30 13.55 -9.57
C PRO A 43 -4.56 12.68 -9.64
N GLU A 44 -5.66 13.18 -9.09
CA GLU A 44 -6.94 12.47 -9.08
C GLU A 44 -7.40 12.07 -10.50
N SER A 45 -7.06 12.88 -11.51
CA SER A 45 -7.33 12.58 -12.93
C SER A 45 -6.69 11.27 -13.42
N GLU A 46 -5.61 10.83 -12.79
CA GLU A 46 -4.87 9.62 -13.17
C GLU A 46 -5.29 8.37 -12.37
N TYR A 47 -6.22 8.48 -11.42
CA TYR A 47 -6.62 7.36 -10.56
C TYR A 47 -7.20 6.18 -11.37
N ARG A 48 -8.00 6.47 -12.40
CA ARG A 48 -8.53 5.43 -13.29
C ARG A 48 -7.42 4.65 -13.99
N ARG A 49 -6.35 5.35 -14.42
CA ARG A 49 -5.21 4.74 -15.10
C ARG A 49 -4.37 3.91 -14.13
N LEU A 50 -4.16 4.40 -12.91
CA LEU A 50 -3.51 3.65 -11.84
C LEU A 50 -4.22 2.32 -11.59
N GLU A 51 -5.55 2.34 -11.42
CA GLU A 51 -6.34 1.12 -11.19
C GLU A 51 -6.22 0.12 -12.34
N ALA A 52 -6.29 0.59 -13.59
CA ALA A 52 -6.11 -0.26 -14.76
C ALA A 52 -4.72 -0.92 -14.79
N ASN A 53 -3.67 -0.15 -14.49
CA ASN A 53 -2.30 -0.65 -14.43
C ASN A 53 -2.11 -1.68 -13.31
N LEU A 54 -2.69 -1.46 -12.14
CA LEU A 54 -2.64 -2.41 -11.02
C LEU A 54 -3.29 -3.74 -11.38
N LYS A 55 -4.48 -3.70 -12.02
CA LYS A 55 -5.17 -4.90 -12.51
C LYS A 55 -4.34 -5.66 -13.55
N ALA A 56 -3.81 -4.95 -14.55
CA ALA A 56 -2.94 -5.54 -15.57
C ALA A 56 -1.68 -6.16 -14.96
N SER A 57 -1.08 -5.49 -13.97
CA SER A 57 0.11 -5.97 -13.27
C SER A 57 -0.18 -7.22 -12.42
N ALA A 58 -1.34 -7.29 -11.75
CA ALA A 58 -1.76 -8.49 -11.04
C ALA A 58 -1.97 -9.68 -11.99
N ALA A 59 -2.63 -9.45 -13.13
CA ALA A 59 -2.82 -10.46 -14.17
C ALA A 59 -1.49 -10.97 -14.74
N ALA A 60 -0.50 -10.09 -14.96
CA ALA A 60 0.81 -10.46 -15.47
C ALA A 60 1.66 -11.27 -14.46
N ARG A 61 1.45 -11.07 -13.15
CA ARG A 61 2.13 -11.85 -12.09
C ARG A 61 1.51 -13.22 -11.87
N HIS A 62 0.33 -13.48 -12.42
CA HIS A 62 -0.29 -14.80 -12.37
C HIS A 62 0.51 -15.76 -13.28
N ILE A 63 1.40 -16.55 -12.68
CA ILE A 63 2.09 -17.65 -13.37
C ILE A 63 1.08 -18.78 -13.56
N PRO A 64 0.76 -19.22 -14.79
CA PRO A 64 -0.09 -20.37 -14.99
C PRO A 64 0.64 -21.62 -14.49
N HIS A 65 0.04 -22.35 -13.54
CA HIS A 65 0.49 -23.69 -13.21
C HIS A 65 0.16 -24.62 -14.39
N THR A 66 1.13 -24.86 -15.26
CA THR A 66 1.10 -26.02 -16.14
C THR A 66 1.53 -27.22 -15.31
N GLU A 67 0.57 -28.02 -14.85
CA GLU A 67 0.81 -29.35 -14.27
C GLU A 67 1.63 -30.21 -15.24
N GLN A 68 2.67 -30.85 -14.72
CA GLN A 68 3.35 -32.00 -15.34
C GLN A 68 2.78 -33.29 -14.77
#